data_AF-A0A7X0E603-F1
#
_entry.id   AF-A0A7X0E603-F1
#
_cell.length_a   1.000
_cell.length_b   1.000
_cell.length_c   1.000
_cell.angle_alpha   90.00
_cell.angle_beta   90.00
_cell.angle_gamma   90.00
#
_symmetry.space_group_name_H-M   'P 1'
#
loop_
_entity.id
_entity.type
_entity.pdbx_description
1 polymer ?
#
loop_
_entity_poly.entity_id
_entity_poly.type
_entity_poly.pdbx_seq_one_letter_code
_entity_poly.pdbx_strand_id
1 'polypeptide(L)'
;MPAKPLIASPIHRLLAQQALSRAAGAPLITGNAVELLIDAPVHYAVWLKAIRGAQHRVLLENYIIRDDEVGREFRDALIERAQAGVLVAVITDWAGCLGQSRSAFWQPLRAAGGNVRVFNPPQLGEPFGWISRDHRKLLVIDGLQGFLSGVCISAKWLGNASRNVPPWRDTGVAIRGPAVTEIEAAFAQSWSGMGAALPEFSGSMEPAEPAGSTDVRVIATQPASASMYRLDQLIAAMASKTLWLTDAYFVGVSPYVQALISAARDGVDVRLLVPGSSDIPAVAGMSRAGYRPLLKAGIRVFEWNGSMLHAKTAVADGQWARVGSSNLNIASWLGNHEIDVAVEDEGFAGQLAAQYERDLENATEIVLVPRKRRHRTTEKVRSSETRPPRVRHAGGSSSRAAVGALRIANSMSAVLTNRRVLGDVSIGPMLIGTLALVALTIVAILWPASVAWPFALFAAWFALNLAIRSWRLRKRQLRNAQATDDD
;
A
#
# COMPACT_ATOMS: atom_id res chain seq x y z
N MET A 1 27.67 -12.44 -24.00
CA MET A 1 26.90 -13.70 -24.07
C MET A 1 25.48 -13.39 -23.62
N PRO A 2 24.43 -13.79 -24.37
CA PRO A 2 23.06 -13.57 -23.92
C PRO A 2 22.84 -14.32 -22.61
N ALA A 3 22.22 -13.65 -21.63
CA ALA A 3 21.91 -14.24 -20.35
C ALA A 3 21.02 -15.48 -20.56
N LYS A 4 21.40 -16.63 -19.99
CA LYS A 4 20.50 -17.78 -19.90
C LYS A 4 19.21 -17.31 -19.19
N PRO A 5 18.02 -17.65 -19.71
CA PRO A 5 16.78 -17.39 -18.99
C PRO A 5 16.85 -18.07 -17.62
N LEU A 6 16.24 -17.45 -16.60
CA LEU A 6 16.18 -17.91 -15.19
C LEU A 6 15.73 -19.38 -15.02
N ILE A 7 15.24 -19.99 -16.10
CA ILE A 7 14.53 -21.25 -16.14
C ILE A 7 14.77 -21.87 -17.53
N ALA A 8 15.75 -22.77 -17.64
CA ALA A 8 16.24 -23.28 -18.92
C ALA A 8 15.39 -24.42 -19.55
N SER A 9 14.33 -24.88 -18.87
CA SER A 9 13.44 -25.95 -19.36
C SER A 9 11.98 -25.51 -19.28
N PRO A 10 11.13 -25.88 -20.26
CA PRO A 10 9.67 -25.66 -20.21
C PRO A 10 9.05 -26.11 -18.88
N ILE A 11 9.55 -27.20 -18.29
CA ILE A 11 9.07 -27.73 -17.00
C ILE A 11 9.36 -26.76 -15.87
N HIS A 12 10.59 -26.25 -15.77
CA HIS A 12 10.92 -25.28 -14.74
C HIS A 12 10.06 -24.01 -14.89
N ARG A 13 9.72 -23.60 -16.13
CA ARG A 13 8.91 -22.39 -16.39
C ARG A 13 7.50 -22.62 -15.91
N LEU A 14 6.93 -23.77 -16.25
CA LEU A 14 5.63 -24.17 -15.75
C LEU A 14 5.57 -24.20 -14.22
N LEU A 15 6.58 -24.78 -13.56
CA LEU A 15 6.64 -24.87 -12.10
C LEU A 15 6.75 -23.48 -11.44
N ALA A 16 7.61 -22.59 -11.98
CA ALA A 16 7.73 -21.23 -11.47
C ALA A 16 6.45 -20.43 -11.70
N GLN A 17 5.85 -20.53 -12.88
CA GLN A 17 4.58 -19.87 -13.17
C GLN A 17 3.46 -20.36 -12.25
N GLN A 18 3.41 -21.67 -11.96
CA GLN A 18 2.45 -22.21 -11.00
C GLN A 18 2.70 -21.71 -9.57
N ALA A 19 3.97 -21.64 -9.14
CA ALA A 19 4.34 -21.11 -7.83
C ALA A 19 3.98 -19.63 -7.70
N LEU A 20 4.30 -18.81 -8.70
CA LEU A 20 3.95 -17.40 -8.79
C LEU A 20 2.44 -17.19 -8.74
N SER A 21 1.68 -17.91 -9.56
CA SER A 21 0.22 -17.78 -9.58
C SER A 21 -0.43 -18.17 -8.25
N ARG A 22 0.07 -19.23 -7.59
CA ARG A 22 -0.41 -19.63 -6.25
C ARG A 22 -0.01 -18.64 -5.16
N ALA A 23 1.20 -18.10 -5.21
CA ALA A 23 1.69 -17.10 -4.26
C ALA A 23 0.91 -15.79 -4.38
N ALA A 24 0.73 -15.31 -5.62
CA ALA A 24 -0.03 -14.11 -5.94
C ALA A 24 -1.55 -14.30 -5.74
N GLY A 25 -2.05 -15.53 -5.81
CA GLY A 25 -3.49 -15.78 -5.90
C GLY A 25 -4.11 -15.20 -7.18
N ALA A 26 -3.32 -15.06 -8.24
CA ALA A 26 -3.69 -14.42 -9.50
C ALA A 26 -3.07 -15.18 -10.69
N PRO A 27 -3.82 -15.46 -11.77
CA PRO A 27 -3.28 -16.11 -12.96
C PRO A 27 -2.37 -15.17 -13.75
N LEU A 28 -1.50 -15.74 -14.59
CA LEU A 28 -0.77 -14.98 -15.61
C LEU A 28 -1.71 -14.72 -16.80
N ILE A 29 -1.82 -13.47 -17.19
CA ILE A 29 -2.69 -12.98 -18.26
C ILE A 29 -1.79 -12.42 -19.35
N THR A 30 -1.87 -13.01 -20.53
CA THR A 30 -1.09 -12.62 -21.71
C THR A 30 -1.85 -11.62 -22.56
N GLY A 31 -1.17 -10.93 -23.49
CA GLY A 31 -1.85 -10.13 -24.52
C GLY A 31 -2.13 -8.67 -24.14
N ASN A 32 -1.42 -8.12 -23.16
CA ASN A 32 -1.67 -6.78 -22.63
C ASN A 32 -0.71 -5.75 -23.21
N ALA A 33 -1.13 -4.48 -23.17
CA ALA A 33 -0.23 -3.33 -23.29
C ALA A 33 -0.19 -2.62 -21.94
N VAL A 34 1.02 -2.37 -21.43
CA VAL A 34 1.24 -1.70 -20.14
C VAL A 34 2.14 -0.50 -20.33
N GLU A 35 1.69 0.66 -19.86
CA GLU A 35 2.43 1.93 -19.92
C GLU A 35 2.74 2.41 -18.50
N LEU A 36 3.98 2.81 -18.26
CA LEU A 36 4.42 3.33 -16.97
C LEU A 36 4.02 4.81 -16.82
N LEU A 37 3.36 5.14 -15.71
CA LEU A 37 2.96 6.50 -15.38
C LEU A 37 3.79 7.02 -14.20
N ILE A 38 4.42 8.19 -14.38
CA ILE A 38 5.31 8.81 -13.39
C ILE A 38 4.69 10.12 -12.89
N ASP A 39 4.47 10.18 -11.58
CA ASP A 39 3.99 11.34 -10.83
C ASP A 39 2.58 11.82 -11.19
N ALA A 40 1.98 12.57 -10.26
CA ALA A 40 0.59 12.96 -10.35
C ALA A 40 0.20 13.77 -11.60
N PRO A 41 1.01 14.72 -12.12
CA PRO A 41 0.63 15.46 -13.33
C PRO A 41 0.31 14.56 -14.53
N VAL A 42 1.12 13.52 -14.75
CA VAL A 42 0.91 12.55 -15.84
C VAL A 42 -0.34 11.71 -15.58
N HIS A 43 -0.48 11.20 -14.35
CA HIS A 43 -1.66 10.41 -13.97
C HIS A 43 -2.95 11.21 -14.14
N TYR A 44 -3.01 12.43 -13.61
CA TYR A 44 -4.21 13.26 -13.64
C TYR A 44 -4.60 13.61 -15.07
N ALA A 45 -3.63 14.00 -15.91
CA ALA A 45 -3.90 14.32 -17.30
C ALA A 45 -4.51 13.11 -18.06
N VAL A 46 -3.92 11.93 -17.90
CA VAL A 46 -4.39 10.72 -18.58
C VAL A 46 -5.72 10.24 -18.01
N TRP A 47 -5.90 10.23 -16.70
CA TRP A 47 -7.15 9.82 -16.05
C TRP A 47 -8.31 10.74 -16.40
N LEU A 48 -8.13 12.06 -16.31
CA LEU A 48 -9.18 13.03 -16.65
C LEU A 48 -9.56 12.94 -18.14
N LYS A 49 -8.58 12.78 -19.03
CA LYS A 49 -8.83 12.54 -20.46
C LYS A 49 -9.67 11.27 -20.66
N ALA A 50 -9.31 10.18 -19.99
CA ALA A 50 -10.01 8.91 -20.12
C ALA A 50 -11.44 8.97 -19.54
N ILE A 51 -11.62 9.62 -18.38
CA ILE A 51 -12.94 9.87 -17.78
C ILE A 51 -13.80 10.68 -18.74
N ARG A 52 -13.32 11.83 -19.24
CA ARG A 52 -14.08 12.68 -20.17
C ARG A 52 -14.44 11.95 -21.48
N GLY A 53 -13.61 10.99 -21.90
CA GLY A 53 -13.84 10.16 -23.09
C GLY A 53 -14.76 8.95 -22.91
N ALA A 54 -15.13 8.59 -21.67
CA ALA A 54 -15.90 7.37 -21.38
C ALA A 54 -17.28 7.38 -22.04
N GLN A 55 -17.71 6.22 -22.54
CA GLN A 55 -18.99 6.05 -23.26
C GLN A 55 -20.01 5.19 -22.51
N HIS A 56 -19.57 4.29 -21.65
CA HIS A 56 -20.43 3.29 -21.01
C HIS A 56 -20.31 3.29 -19.49
N ARG A 57 -19.08 3.28 -18.95
CA ARG A 57 -18.84 3.26 -17.51
C ARG A 57 -17.52 3.89 -17.08
N VAL A 58 -17.55 4.48 -15.89
CA VAL A 58 -16.38 4.93 -15.15
C VAL A 58 -16.45 4.33 -13.74
N LEU A 59 -15.48 3.47 -13.41
CA LEU A 59 -15.35 2.85 -12.10
C LEU A 59 -14.08 3.39 -11.43
N LEU A 60 -14.23 4.18 -10.37
CA LEU A 60 -13.11 4.83 -9.68
C LEU A 60 -13.07 4.38 -8.22
N GLU A 61 -11.95 3.82 -7.78
CA GLU A 61 -11.69 3.48 -6.39
C GLU A 61 -10.40 4.16 -5.96
N ASN A 62 -10.43 4.95 -4.88
CA ASN A 62 -9.25 5.66 -4.41
C ASN A 62 -9.28 5.91 -2.89
N TYR A 63 -8.18 5.59 -2.23
CA TYR A 63 -8.02 5.82 -0.78
C TYR A 63 -8.22 7.29 -0.37
N ILE A 64 -7.70 8.25 -1.13
CA ILE A 64 -7.85 9.68 -0.82
C ILE A 64 -8.37 10.40 -2.06
N ILE A 65 -9.55 10.99 -1.91
CA ILE A 65 -10.05 12.05 -2.78
C ILE A 65 -10.25 13.28 -1.88
N ARG A 66 -9.55 14.38 -2.14
CA ARG A 66 -9.68 15.61 -1.33
C ARG A 66 -10.64 16.61 -1.94
N ASP A 67 -11.30 17.40 -1.09
CA ASP A 67 -12.04 18.59 -1.52
C ASP A 67 -11.08 19.77 -1.75
N ASP A 68 -10.17 19.60 -2.71
CA ASP A 68 -9.24 20.62 -3.23
C ASP A 68 -9.48 20.84 -4.74
N GLU A 69 -8.69 21.70 -5.40
CA GLU A 69 -8.90 21.96 -6.83
C GLU A 69 -8.84 20.68 -7.69
N VAL A 70 -7.93 19.77 -7.36
CA VAL A 70 -7.75 18.51 -8.10
C VAL A 70 -8.98 17.61 -7.89
N GLY A 71 -9.39 17.38 -6.65
CA GLY A 71 -10.55 16.52 -6.42
C GLY A 71 -11.84 17.09 -6.98
N ARG A 72 -12.02 18.42 -6.96
CA ARG A 72 -13.18 19.06 -7.63
C ARG A 72 -13.13 18.87 -9.14
N GLU A 73 -11.97 18.99 -9.77
CA GLU A 73 -11.85 18.73 -11.21
C GLU A 73 -12.24 17.28 -11.57
N PHE A 74 -11.77 16.29 -10.81
CA PHE A 74 -12.17 14.89 -11.00
C PHE A 74 -13.67 14.70 -10.78
N ARG A 75 -14.23 15.27 -9.70
CA ARG A 75 -15.67 15.21 -9.43
C ARG A 75 -16.47 15.80 -10.59
N ASP A 76 -16.06 16.94 -11.11
CA ASP A 76 -16.79 17.65 -12.16
C ASP A 76 -16.74 16.89 -13.50
N ALA A 77 -15.60 16.26 -13.82
CA ALA A 77 -15.52 15.34 -14.97
C ALA A 77 -16.43 14.10 -14.82
N LEU A 78 -16.52 13.55 -13.60
CA LEU A 78 -17.42 12.44 -13.30
C LEU A 78 -18.90 12.85 -13.40
N ILE A 79 -19.25 14.06 -12.93
CA ILE A 79 -20.60 14.64 -13.07
C ILE A 79 -20.96 14.78 -14.55
N GLU A 80 -20.05 15.33 -15.36
CA GLU A 80 -20.25 15.50 -16.81
C GLU A 80 -20.57 14.18 -17.51
N ARG A 81 -19.90 13.08 -17.12
CA ARG A 81 -20.17 11.75 -17.67
C ARG A 81 -21.48 11.15 -17.17
N ALA A 82 -21.78 11.29 -15.88
CA ALA A 82 -23.07 10.84 -15.33
C ALA A 82 -24.25 11.54 -16.03
N GLN A 83 -24.15 12.85 -16.27
CA GLN A 83 -25.16 13.61 -17.04
C GLN A 83 -25.29 13.16 -18.49
N ALA A 84 -24.22 12.65 -19.09
CA ALA A 84 -24.22 12.06 -20.43
C ALA A 84 -24.78 10.63 -20.48
N GLY A 85 -25.27 10.09 -19.35
CA GLY A 85 -25.84 8.75 -19.27
C GLY A 85 -24.82 7.62 -19.06
N VAL A 86 -23.54 7.95 -18.85
CA VAL A 86 -22.48 7.00 -18.52
C VAL A 86 -22.65 6.51 -17.09
N LEU A 87 -22.53 5.20 -16.83
CA LEU A 87 -22.56 4.69 -15.46
C LEU A 87 -21.30 5.15 -14.72
N VAL A 88 -21.48 5.99 -13.69
CA VAL A 88 -20.38 6.39 -12.82
C VAL A 88 -20.52 5.74 -11.45
N ALA A 89 -19.47 5.03 -11.01
CA ALA A 89 -19.39 4.41 -9.70
C ALA A 89 -18.07 4.76 -9.01
N VAL A 90 -18.15 5.31 -7.80
CA VAL A 90 -16.99 5.78 -7.04
C VAL A 90 -16.94 5.11 -5.67
N ILE A 91 -15.77 4.57 -5.32
CA ILE A 91 -15.45 4.07 -3.98
C ILE A 91 -14.39 4.99 -3.36
N THR A 92 -14.64 5.41 -2.13
CA THR A 92 -13.70 6.19 -1.32
C THR A 92 -13.50 5.55 0.04
N ASP A 93 -12.32 5.70 0.60
CA ASP A 93 -12.02 5.18 1.94
C ASP A 93 -12.42 6.19 3.03
N TRP A 94 -13.20 5.75 4.04
CA TRP A 94 -13.66 6.61 5.14
C TRP A 94 -12.54 7.38 5.87
N ALA A 95 -11.48 6.68 6.29
CA ALA A 95 -10.34 7.23 7.02
C ALA A 95 -9.42 8.05 6.12
N GLY A 96 -9.14 7.58 4.90
CA GLY A 96 -8.36 8.34 3.92
C GLY A 96 -9.03 9.68 3.58
N CYS A 97 -10.37 9.69 3.52
CA CYS A 97 -11.16 10.89 3.29
C CYS A 97 -11.69 11.54 4.58
N LEU A 98 -11.20 11.18 5.78
CA LEU A 98 -11.75 11.70 7.03
C LEU A 98 -11.59 13.22 7.09
N GLY A 99 -12.72 13.91 7.28
CA GLY A 99 -12.76 15.38 7.29
C GLY A 99 -12.78 16.05 5.91
N GLN A 100 -12.53 15.29 4.84
CA GLN A 100 -12.53 15.73 3.44
C GLN A 100 -13.70 15.09 2.67
N SER A 101 -13.95 15.55 1.43
CA SER A 101 -14.86 14.93 0.44
C SER A 101 -16.09 14.25 1.02
N ARG A 102 -16.78 14.98 1.91
CA ARG A 102 -17.90 14.48 2.69
C ARG A 102 -19.13 14.31 1.80
N SER A 103 -20.28 13.96 2.40
CA SER A 103 -21.52 13.79 1.65
C SER A 103 -21.84 14.96 0.71
N ALA A 104 -21.66 16.22 1.16
CA ALA A 104 -21.89 17.43 0.37
C ALA A 104 -21.02 17.52 -0.90
N PHE A 105 -19.76 17.08 -0.81
CA PHE A 105 -18.85 17.07 -1.96
C PHE A 105 -19.38 16.16 -3.08
N TRP A 106 -19.99 15.02 -2.73
CA TRP A 106 -20.52 14.04 -3.67
C TRP A 106 -21.99 14.26 -4.06
N GLN A 107 -22.70 15.19 -3.42
CA GLN A 107 -24.12 15.44 -3.74
C GLN A 107 -24.35 15.80 -5.22
N PRO A 108 -23.53 16.67 -5.86
CA PRO A 108 -23.75 16.98 -7.27
C PRO A 108 -23.60 15.76 -8.20
N LEU A 109 -22.67 14.84 -7.89
CA LEU A 109 -22.52 13.59 -8.64
C LEU A 109 -23.73 12.67 -8.46
N ARG A 110 -24.24 12.55 -7.23
CA ARG A 110 -25.46 11.75 -6.98
C ARG A 110 -26.68 12.34 -7.68
N ALA A 111 -26.81 13.67 -7.69
CA ALA A 111 -27.89 14.36 -8.39
C ALA A 111 -27.81 14.16 -9.93
N ALA A 112 -26.61 14.00 -10.47
CA ALA A 112 -26.36 13.66 -11.87
C ALA A 112 -26.59 12.17 -12.21
N GLY A 113 -26.99 11.33 -11.24
CA GLY A 113 -27.18 9.89 -11.44
C GLY A 113 -25.95 9.02 -11.14
N GLY A 114 -24.84 9.62 -10.70
CA GLY A 114 -23.64 8.89 -10.30
C GLY A 114 -23.77 8.21 -8.94
N ASN A 115 -23.02 7.12 -8.75
CA ASN A 115 -23.07 6.29 -7.56
C ASN A 115 -21.79 6.47 -6.73
N VAL A 116 -21.92 6.67 -5.41
CA VAL A 116 -20.76 6.84 -4.52
C VAL A 116 -20.94 6.02 -3.25
N ARG A 117 -19.95 5.17 -2.94
CA ARG A 117 -19.86 4.40 -1.70
C ARG A 117 -18.63 4.79 -0.90
N VAL A 118 -18.77 4.69 0.42
CA VAL A 118 -17.68 4.93 1.37
C VAL A 118 -17.32 3.60 2.02
N PHE A 119 -16.09 3.16 1.85
CA PHE A 119 -15.56 1.94 2.39
C PHE A 119 -15.35 2.05 3.90
N ASN A 120 -15.82 1.02 4.63
CA ASN A 120 -15.65 0.79 6.07
C ASN A 120 -15.74 2.02 6.99
N PRO A 121 -16.81 2.84 6.93
CA PRO A 121 -17.08 3.80 8.00
C PRO A 121 -17.39 3.06 9.31
N PRO A 122 -17.14 3.66 10.49
CA PRO A 122 -17.56 3.10 11.77
C PRO A 122 -19.08 2.85 11.78
N GLN A 123 -19.47 1.62 12.07
CA GLN A 123 -20.87 1.19 12.07
C GLN A 123 -21.23 0.47 13.38
N LEU A 124 -22.43 0.74 13.89
CA LEU A 124 -22.97 0.01 15.02
C LEU A 124 -23.31 -1.43 14.61
N GLY A 125 -22.87 -2.40 15.42
CA GLY A 125 -22.88 -3.82 15.13
C GLY A 125 -21.55 -4.40 14.62
N GLU A 126 -20.55 -3.54 14.34
CA GLU A 126 -19.29 -3.92 13.70
C GLU A 126 -18.08 -3.34 14.45
N PRO A 127 -17.69 -3.97 15.58
CA PRO A 127 -16.74 -3.35 16.51
C PRO A 127 -15.34 -3.15 15.91
N PHE A 128 -14.97 -3.96 14.91
CA PHE A 128 -13.69 -3.91 14.19
C PHE A 128 -13.83 -3.57 12.70
N GLY A 129 -15.04 -3.26 12.22
CA GLY A 129 -15.31 -3.10 10.78
C GLY A 129 -14.48 -1.98 10.12
N TRP A 130 -14.06 -0.99 10.90
CA TRP A 130 -13.29 0.18 10.45
C TRP A 130 -11.77 -0.05 10.40
N ILE A 131 -11.26 -1.20 10.84
CA ILE A 131 -9.80 -1.47 10.90
C ILE A 131 -9.25 -1.76 9.50
N SER A 132 -9.93 -2.61 8.73
CA SER A 132 -9.54 -2.90 7.34
C SER A 132 -9.82 -1.69 6.47
N ARG A 133 -8.83 -1.28 5.67
CA ARG A 133 -8.98 -0.16 4.74
C ARG A 133 -8.88 -0.56 3.28
N ASP A 134 -9.60 0.19 2.47
CA ASP A 134 -9.47 0.11 1.03
C ASP A 134 -8.35 1.04 0.61
N HIS A 135 -7.16 0.46 0.42
CA HIS A 135 -5.99 1.20 0.01
C HIS A 135 -5.74 1.07 -1.49
N ARG A 136 -6.70 0.55 -2.27
CA ARG A 136 -6.62 0.49 -3.72
C ARG A 136 -6.72 1.88 -4.33
N LYS A 137 -6.04 2.06 -5.46
CA LYS A 137 -6.22 3.20 -6.37
C LYS A 137 -6.30 2.65 -7.77
N LEU A 138 -7.54 2.52 -8.25
CA LEU A 138 -7.81 2.00 -9.59
C LEU A 138 -8.86 2.83 -10.30
N LEU A 139 -8.79 2.84 -11.62
CA LEU A 139 -9.76 3.46 -12.51
C LEU A 139 -10.00 2.51 -13.68
N VAL A 140 -11.25 2.21 -13.99
CA VAL A 140 -11.65 1.47 -15.19
C VAL A 140 -12.56 2.33 -16.04
N ILE A 141 -12.26 2.40 -17.33
CA ILE A 141 -13.02 3.11 -18.34
C ILE A 141 -13.56 2.10 -19.34
N ASP A 142 -14.88 2.00 -19.43
CA ASP A 142 -15.64 1.17 -20.37
C ASP A 142 -15.34 -0.34 -20.33
N GLY A 143 -14.51 -0.81 -19.40
CA GLY A 143 -13.94 -2.17 -19.41
C GLY A 143 -12.83 -2.36 -20.45
N LEU A 144 -12.35 -1.28 -21.08
CA LEU A 144 -11.35 -1.29 -22.15
C LEU A 144 -9.98 -0.78 -21.69
N GLN A 145 -9.97 0.12 -20.70
CA GLN A 145 -8.77 0.69 -20.14
C GLN A 145 -8.82 0.65 -18.61
N GLY A 146 -7.75 0.13 -18.01
CA GLY A 146 -7.55 0.10 -16.57
C GLY A 146 -6.35 0.92 -16.15
N PHE A 147 -6.39 1.48 -14.94
CA PHE A 147 -5.26 2.16 -14.32
C PHE A 147 -5.09 1.65 -12.89
N LEU A 148 -3.84 1.48 -12.46
CA LEU A 148 -3.46 1.14 -11.09
C LEU A 148 -2.33 2.08 -10.66
N SER A 149 -2.35 2.59 -9.43
CA SER A 149 -1.33 3.55 -9.00
C SER A 149 -1.09 3.58 -7.50
N GLY A 150 0.03 4.19 -7.07
CA GLY A 150 0.21 4.69 -5.72
C GLY A 150 -0.41 6.09 -5.48
N VAL A 151 -0.78 6.79 -6.56
CA VAL A 151 -1.28 8.17 -6.55
C VAL A 151 -2.71 8.28 -6.01
N CYS A 152 -2.90 9.20 -5.08
CA CYS A 152 -4.23 9.63 -4.66
C CYS A 152 -4.68 10.92 -5.38
N ILE A 153 -5.97 11.23 -5.33
CA ILE A 153 -6.53 12.45 -5.94
C ILE A 153 -6.46 13.60 -4.95
N SER A 154 -5.41 14.42 -5.06
CA SER A 154 -5.22 15.63 -4.24
C SER A 154 -4.11 16.53 -4.78
N ALA A 155 -4.30 17.85 -4.63
CA ALA A 155 -3.27 18.86 -4.89
C ALA A 155 -1.97 18.61 -4.11
N LYS A 156 -2.00 17.87 -2.99
CA LYS A 156 -0.80 17.49 -2.21
C LYS A 156 0.26 16.78 -3.07
N TRP A 157 -0.15 15.94 -4.03
CA TRP A 157 0.79 15.23 -4.91
C TRP A 157 1.45 16.15 -5.94
N LEU A 158 0.84 17.30 -6.25
CA LEU A 158 1.41 18.31 -7.15
C LEU A 158 2.45 19.21 -6.45
N GLY A 159 2.59 19.09 -5.13
CA GLY A 159 3.43 19.97 -4.34
C GLY A 159 2.82 21.37 -4.19
N ASN A 160 3.66 22.35 -3.88
CA ASN A 160 3.26 23.75 -3.77
C ASN A 160 4.46 24.65 -4.11
N ALA A 161 4.45 25.21 -5.32
CA ALA A 161 5.53 26.05 -5.82
C ALA A 161 5.72 27.34 -5.00
N SER A 162 4.64 27.98 -4.55
CA SER A 162 4.73 29.21 -3.74
C SER A 162 5.35 28.98 -2.36
N ARG A 163 5.33 27.73 -1.88
CA ARG A 163 5.98 27.30 -0.63
C ARG A 163 7.26 26.51 -0.84
N ASN A 164 7.77 26.44 -2.07
CA ASN A 164 8.93 25.63 -2.45
C ASN A 164 8.84 24.17 -1.99
N VAL A 165 7.64 23.58 -2.10
CA VAL A 165 7.40 22.17 -1.81
C VAL A 165 7.32 21.43 -3.15
N PRO A 166 8.30 20.56 -3.49
CA PRO A 166 8.26 19.83 -4.75
C PRO A 166 7.10 18.80 -4.76
N PRO A 167 6.66 18.36 -5.96
CA PRO A 167 5.69 17.28 -6.10
C PRO A 167 6.11 15.99 -5.39
N TRP A 168 5.14 15.14 -5.12
CA TRP A 168 5.39 13.80 -4.60
C TRP A 168 5.83 12.88 -5.73
N ARG A 169 6.86 12.06 -5.47
CA ARG A 169 7.33 11.04 -6.40
C ARG A 169 6.48 9.77 -6.25
N ASP A 170 5.74 9.36 -7.27
CA ASP A 170 4.82 8.22 -7.21
C ASP A 170 4.64 7.52 -8.57
N THR A 171 4.30 6.23 -8.57
CA THR A 171 4.30 5.40 -9.79
C THR A 171 2.96 4.69 -9.96
N GLY A 172 2.50 4.59 -11.20
CA GLY A 172 1.35 3.79 -11.59
C GLY A 172 1.49 3.26 -13.00
N VAL A 173 0.43 2.64 -13.50
CA VAL A 173 0.36 2.05 -14.82
C VAL A 173 -0.98 2.31 -15.49
N ALA A 174 -0.95 2.42 -16.82
CA ALA A 174 -2.13 2.28 -17.68
C ALA A 174 -2.07 0.92 -18.38
N ILE A 175 -3.21 0.22 -18.42
CA ILE A 175 -3.32 -1.14 -18.95
C ILE A 175 -4.46 -1.19 -19.97
N ARG A 176 -4.20 -1.85 -21.10
CA ARG A 176 -5.20 -2.29 -22.08
C ARG A 176 -5.03 -3.78 -22.36
N GLY A 177 -6.11 -4.44 -22.74
CA GLY A 177 -6.14 -5.87 -23.03
C GLY A 177 -6.83 -6.70 -21.94
N PRO A 178 -6.67 -8.04 -21.97
CA PRO A 178 -7.40 -8.98 -21.11
C PRO A 178 -7.32 -8.71 -19.60
N ALA A 179 -6.23 -8.12 -19.11
CA ALA A 179 -6.04 -7.82 -17.69
C ALA A 179 -7.03 -6.76 -17.15
N VAL A 180 -7.67 -5.96 -17.99
CA VAL A 180 -8.65 -4.95 -17.55
C VAL A 180 -9.87 -5.61 -16.89
N THR A 181 -10.25 -6.81 -17.35
CA THR A 181 -11.34 -7.60 -16.76
C THR A 181 -11.08 -7.92 -15.29
N GLU A 182 -9.84 -8.23 -14.90
CA GLU A 182 -9.50 -8.50 -13.49
C GLU A 182 -9.51 -7.22 -12.63
N ILE A 183 -9.14 -6.07 -13.20
CA ILE A 183 -9.21 -4.78 -12.50
C ILE A 183 -10.67 -4.41 -12.25
N GLU A 184 -11.54 -4.63 -13.23
CA GLU A 184 -12.97 -4.43 -13.09
C GLU A 184 -13.60 -5.41 -12.08
N ALA A 185 -13.20 -6.69 -12.12
CA ALA A 185 -13.63 -7.68 -11.14
C ALA A 185 -13.23 -7.29 -9.70
N ALA A 186 -12.01 -6.75 -9.53
CA ALA A 186 -11.55 -6.25 -8.24
C ALA A 186 -12.43 -5.09 -7.73
N PHE A 187 -12.80 -4.15 -8.60
CA PHE A 187 -13.74 -3.07 -8.26
C PHE A 187 -15.13 -3.61 -7.90
N ALA A 188 -15.68 -4.50 -8.73
CA ALA A 188 -17.00 -5.08 -8.53
C ALA A 188 -17.08 -5.87 -7.20
N GLN A 189 -15.99 -6.53 -6.81
CA GLN A 189 -15.85 -7.18 -5.52
C GLN A 189 -15.86 -6.18 -4.36
N SER A 190 -15.07 -5.10 -4.41
CA SER A 190 -15.13 -4.03 -3.41
C SER A 190 -16.54 -3.43 -3.32
N TRP A 191 -17.17 -3.18 -4.47
CA TRP A 191 -18.50 -2.60 -4.58
C TRP A 191 -19.56 -3.48 -3.90
N SER A 192 -19.67 -4.74 -4.32
CA SER A 192 -20.65 -5.70 -3.78
C SER A 192 -20.41 -6.03 -2.30
N GLY A 193 -19.16 -5.95 -1.83
CA GLY A 193 -18.84 -6.05 -0.40
C GLY A 193 -19.50 -4.96 0.47
N MET A 194 -19.87 -3.82 -0.13
CA MET A 194 -20.51 -2.68 0.56
C MET A 194 -22.02 -2.58 0.35
N GLY A 195 -22.64 -3.49 -0.40
CA GLY A 195 -24.08 -3.44 -0.68
C GLY A 195 -24.46 -4.15 -1.98
N ALA A 196 -25.60 -3.77 -2.57
CA ALA A 196 -26.05 -4.37 -3.83
C ALA A 196 -24.98 -4.29 -4.93
N ALA A 197 -24.88 -5.33 -5.76
CA ALA A 197 -23.99 -5.35 -6.91
C ALA A 197 -24.32 -4.19 -7.88
N LEU A 198 -23.35 -3.85 -8.74
CA LEU A 198 -23.65 -2.99 -9.88
C LEU A 198 -24.62 -3.71 -10.82
N PRO A 199 -25.46 -2.97 -11.58
CA PRO A 199 -26.26 -3.57 -12.64
C PRO A 199 -25.37 -4.39 -13.58
N GLU A 200 -25.85 -5.56 -14.00
CA GLU A 200 -25.15 -6.32 -15.04
C GLU A 200 -25.06 -5.49 -16.31
N PHE A 201 -23.86 -5.44 -16.89
CA PHE A 201 -23.59 -4.63 -18.05
C PHE A 201 -24.01 -5.39 -19.31
N SER A 202 -25.12 -4.97 -19.93
CA SER A 202 -25.52 -5.46 -21.25
C SER A 202 -24.50 -4.98 -22.29
N GLY A 203 -23.51 -5.83 -22.60
CA GLY A 203 -22.47 -5.53 -23.60
C GLY A 203 -21.05 -6.03 -23.28
N SER A 204 -20.76 -6.58 -22.08
CA SER A 204 -19.39 -6.94 -21.69
C SER A 204 -19.17 -8.44 -21.45
N MET A 205 -19.43 -9.27 -22.45
CA MET A 205 -19.00 -10.68 -22.46
C MET A 205 -18.10 -11.06 -23.64
N GLU A 206 -17.82 -10.13 -24.55
CA GLU A 206 -16.76 -10.34 -25.54
C GLU A 206 -15.42 -10.30 -24.78
N PRO A 207 -14.55 -11.32 -24.90
CA PRO A 207 -13.22 -11.30 -24.32
C PRO A 207 -12.49 -10.03 -24.74
N ALA A 208 -11.87 -9.33 -23.79
CA ALA A 208 -11.13 -8.12 -24.14
C ALA A 208 -10.02 -8.47 -25.15
N GLU A 209 -10.04 -7.79 -26.29
CA GLU A 209 -9.10 -8.00 -27.39
C GLU A 209 -7.66 -7.78 -26.91
N PRO A 210 -6.70 -8.63 -27.33
CA PRO A 210 -5.29 -8.40 -27.06
C PRO A 210 -4.84 -7.02 -27.54
N ALA A 211 -4.16 -6.27 -26.67
CA ALA A 211 -3.67 -4.92 -26.96
C ALA A 211 -2.15 -4.84 -27.09
N GLY A 212 -1.45 -5.94 -26.81
CA GLY A 212 0.01 -6.04 -26.84
C GLY A 212 0.47 -7.47 -26.53
N SER A 213 1.72 -7.62 -26.11
CA SER A 213 2.34 -8.92 -25.80
C SER A 213 2.83 -9.06 -24.36
N THR A 214 2.46 -8.12 -23.48
CA THR A 214 2.94 -8.08 -22.10
C THR A 214 2.17 -9.04 -21.22
N ASP A 215 2.90 -9.85 -20.46
CA ASP A 215 2.35 -10.79 -19.49
C ASP A 215 2.18 -10.12 -18.13
N VAL A 216 0.99 -10.24 -17.56
CA VAL A 216 0.55 -9.49 -16.40
C VAL A 216 -0.17 -10.38 -15.40
N ARG A 217 0.05 -10.15 -14.10
CA ARG A 217 -0.88 -10.54 -13.04
C ARG A 217 -1.47 -9.31 -12.38
N VAL A 218 -2.80 -9.28 -12.27
CA VAL A 218 -3.51 -8.30 -11.44
C VAL A 218 -3.74 -8.95 -10.08
N ILE A 219 -3.16 -8.36 -9.04
CA ILE A 219 -3.11 -8.92 -7.69
C ILE A 219 -3.98 -8.06 -6.79
N ALA A 220 -5.26 -8.37 -6.74
CA ALA A 220 -6.23 -7.70 -5.87
C ALA A 220 -6.27 -8.40 -4.50
N THR A 221 -5.56 -7.86 -3.51
CA THR A 221 -5.51 -8.49 -2.18
C THR A 221 -6.72 -8.12 -1.33
N GLN A 222 -7.02 -9.01 -0.39
CA GLN A 222 -7.99 -8.79 0.69
C GLN A 222 -7.33 -9.12 2.04
N PRO A 223 -7.91 -8.65 3.15
CA PRO A 223 -7.47 -9.02 4.48
C PRO A 223 -7.33 -10.54 4.62
N ALA A 224 -6.29 -10.97 5.33
CA ALA A 224 -5.91 -12.37 5.54
C ALA A 224 -5.48 -13.19 4.30
N SER A 225 -5.53 -12.65 3.07
CA SER A 225 -5.04 -13.38 1.87
C SER A 225 -3.53 -13.60 1.86
N ALA A 226 -2.76 -12.64 2.42
CA ALA A 226 -1.30 -12.62 2.45
C ALA A 226 -0.63 -12.84 1.07
N SER A 227 -1.33 -12.62 -0.04
CA SER A 227 -0.84 -12.96 -1.37
C SER A 227 0.39 -12.16 -1.75
N MET A 228 0.36 -10.84 -1.57
CA MET A 228 1.52 -9.99 -1.82
C MET A 228 2.71 -10.34 -0.91
N TYR A 229 2.45 -10.67 0.35
CA TYR A 229 3.51 -11.12 1.27
C TYR A 229 4.20 -12.42 0.82
N ARG A 230 3.42 -13.39 0.32
CA ARG A 230 3.95 -14.64 -0.21
C ARG A 230 4.70 -14.42 -1.52
N LEU A 231 4.16 -13.59 -2.41
CA LEU A 231 4.78 -13.24 -3.68
C LEU A 231 6.10 -12.50 -3.48
N ASP A 232 6.14 -11.46 -2.64
CA ASP A 232 7.36 -10.69 -2.38
C ASP A 232 8.48 -11.59 -1.81
N GLN A 233 8.16 -12.54 -0.93
CA GLN A 233 9.12 -13.53 -0.43
C GLN A 233 9.62 -14.48 -1.53
N LEU A 234 8.72 -14.94 -2.40
CA LEU A 234 9.07 -15.82 -3.50
C LEU A 234 9.95 -15.10 -4.53
N ILE A 235 9.65 -13.84 -4.86
CA ILE A 235 10.48 -13.01 -5.74
C ILE A 235 11.86 -12.79 -5.11
N ALA A 236 11.94 -12.47 -3.82
CA ALA A 236 13.21 -12.35 -3.13
C ALA A 236 14.03 -13.65 -3.16
N ALA A 237 13.38 -14.82 -3.09
CA ALA A 237 14.03 -16.12 -3.19
C ALA A 237 14.46 -16.50 -4.62
N MET A 238 13.79 -15.97 -5.65
CA MET A 238 14.09 -16.29 -7.06
C MET A 238 15.05 -15.29 -7.72
N ALA A 239 15.18 -14.07 -7.20
CA ALA A 239 16.07 -13.06 -7.75
C ALA A 239 17.53 -13.57 -7.77
N SER A 240 18.22 -13.34 -8.88
CA SER A 240 19.54 -13.93 -9.16
C SER A 240 20.65 -12.90 -9.42
N LYS A 241 20.28 -11.66 -9.79
CA LYS A 241 21.21 -10.59 -10.14
C LYS A 241 20.88 -9.30 -9.39
N THR A 242 19.63 -8.85 -9.46
CA THR A 242 19.20 -7.58 -8.87
C THR A 242 17.83 -7.71 -8.24
N LEU A 243 17.62 -7.00 -7.12
CA LEU A 243 16.30 -6.80 -6.51
C LEU A 243 16.22 -5.38 -5.96
N TRP A 244 15.55 -4.50 -6.71
CA TRP A 244 15.44 -3.09 -6.35
C TRP A 244 14.02 -2.78 -5.93
N LEU A 245 13.89 -2.23 -4.73
CA LEU A 245 12.62 -1.98 -4.05
C LEU A 245 12.47 -0.50 -3.77
N THR A 246 11.29 0.05 -4.05
CA THR A 246 10.87 1.37 -3.59
C THR A 246 9.62 1.21 -2.75
N ASP A 247 9.62 1.77 -1.54
CA ASP A 247 8.45 1.69 -0.67
C ASP A 247 8.29 2.92 0.22
N ALA A 248 7.07 3.44 0.28
CA ALA A 248 6.75 4.64 1.06
C ALA A 248 6.79 4.41 2.59
N TYR A 249 6.52 3.19 3.05
CA TYR A 249 6.30 2.88 4.47
C TYR A 249 6.91 1.52 4.84
N PHE A 250 8.17 1.31 4.44
CA PHE A 250 8.84 0.03 4.67
C PHE A 250 8.97 -0.25 6.17
N VAL A 251 8.29 -1.32 6.60
CA VAL A 251 8.36 -1.90 7.93
C VAL A 251 8.44 -3.40 7.73
N GLY A 252 9.61 -3.87 7.31
CA GLY A 252 9.85 -5.28 7.03
C GLY A 252 9.60 -6.15 8.26
N VAL A 253 8.83 -7.22 8.06
CA VAL A 253 8.70 -8.30 9.05
C VAL A 253 9.89 -9.24 8.97
N SER A 254 10.20 -9.91 10.08
CA SER A 254 11.40 -10.76 10.19
C SER A 254 11.56 -11.75 9.02
N PRO A 255 10.53 -12.53 8.59
CA PRO A 255 10.72 -13.48 7.50
C PRO A 255 11.04 -12.81 6.15
N TYR A 256 10.40 -11.69 5.82
CA TYR A 256 10.71 -10.96 4.60
C TYR A 256 12.11 -10.33 4.64
N VAL A 257 12.50 -9.75 5.79
CA VAL A 257 13.87 -9.26 5.99
C VAL A 257 14.89 -10.38 5.82
N GLN A 258 14.62 -11.60 6.34
CA GLN A 258 15.50 -12.75 6.12
C GLN A 258 15.57 -13.15 4.65
N ALA A 259 14.46 -13.12 3.90
CA ALA A 259 14.47 -13.42 2.47
C ALA A 259 15.38 -12.46 1.69
N LEU A 260 15.29 -11.14 1.97
CA LEU A 260 16.17 -10.13 1.37
C LEU A 260 17.64 -10.36 1.76
N ILE A 261 17.91 -10.71 3.01
CA ILE A 261 19.26 -11.01 3.51
C ILE A 261 19.84 -12.24 2.81
N SER A 262 19.04 -13.28 2.59
CA SER A 262 19.47 -14.48 1.87
C SER A 262 19.86 -14.13 0.43
N ALA A 263 19.01 -13.38 -0.29
CA ALA A 263 19.33 -12.92 -1.64
C ALA A 263 20.64 -12.12 -1.69
N ALA A 264 20.82 -11.16 -0.78
CA ALA A 264 22.05 -10.36 -0.72
C ALA A 264 23.29 -11.21 -0.41
N ARG A 265 23.18 -12.24 0.43
CA ARG A 265 24.27 -13.18 0.73
C ARG A 265 24.63 -14.07 -0.45
N ASP A 266 23.66 -14.36 -1.31
CA ASP A 266 23.87 -15.10 -2.56
C ASP A 266 24.44 -14.20 -3.68
N GLY A 267 24.74 -12.93 -3.38
CA GLY A 267 25.39 -12.00 -4.29
C GLY A 267 24.44 -11.16 -5.14
N VAL A 268 23.13 -11.22 -4.88
CA VAL A 268 22.13 -10.35 -5.54
C VAL A 268 22.34 -8.91 -5.08
N ASP A 269 22.33 -7.95 -6.03
CA ASP A 269 22.33 -6.52 -5.70
C ASP A 269 20.95 -6.09 -5.22
N VAL A 270 20.76 -6.15 -3.91
CA VAL A 270 19.51 -5.75 -3.25
C VAL A 270 19.59 -4.30 -2.81
N ARG A 271 18.65 -3.48 -3.29
CA ARG A 271 18.56 -2.05 -2.98
C ARG A 271 17.16 -1.68 -2.50
N LEU A 272 17.10 -0.83 -1.48
CA LEU A 272 15.85 -0.32 -0.90
C LEU A 272 15.85 1.21 -0.91
N LEU A 273 14.95 1.81 -1.66
CA LEU A 273 14.69 3.24 -1.68
C LEU A 273 13.43 3.56 -0.86
N VAL A 274 13.56 4.46 0.10
CA VAL A 274 12.49 4.83 1.05
C VAL A 274 12.46 6.35 1.27
N PRO A 275 11.41 6.92 1.87
CA PRO A 275 11.33 8.36 2.04
C PRO A 275 12.31 8.90 3.09
N GLY A 276 13.03 9.98 2.78
CA GLY A 276 13.79 10.74 3.77
C GLY A 276 12.90 11.60 4.68
N SER A 277 11.82 12.14 4.11
CA SER A 277 10.68 12.78 4.80
C SER A 277 9.42 11.94 4.62
N SER A 278 8.55 11.90 5.63
CA SER A 278 7.29 11.17 5.58
C SER A 278 6.18 12.06 6.13
N ASP A 279 5.00 11.95 5.55
CA ASP A 279 3.77 12.54 6.05
C ASP A 279 3.21 11.80 7.28
N ILE A 280 3.75 10.62 7.61
CA ILE A 280 3.47 9.88 8.85
C ILE A 280 4.77 9.79 9.68
N PRO A 281 5.06 10.79 10.54
CA PRO A 281 6.34 10.87 11.26
C PRO A 281 6.69 9.65 12.13
N ALA A 282 5.68 8.96 12.68
CA ALA A 282 5.89 7.76 13.49
C ALA A 282 6.48 6.59 12.69
N VAL A 283 6.04 6.41 11.44
CA VAL A 283 6.54 5.35 10.54
C VAL A 283 7.99 5.62 10.14
N ALA A 284 8.37 6.88 9.95
CA ALA A 284 9.74 7.25 9.58
C ALA A 284 10.80 6.85 10.62
N GLY A 285 10.44 6.79 11.91
CA GLY A 285 11.35 6.28 12.95
C GLY A 285 11.37 4.76 13.03
N MET A 286 10.27 4.10 12.71
CA MET A 286 10.15 2.64 12.64
C MET A 286 10.97 2.07 11.48
N SER A 287 10.84 2.64 10.28
CA SER A 287 11.60 2.24 9.09
C SER A 287 13.11 2.29 9.36
N ARG A 288 13.61 3.42 9.88
CA ARG A 288 15.02 3.60 10.23
C ARG A 288 15.55 2.63 11.29
N ALA A 289 14.70 2.16 12.19
CA ALA A 289 15.11 1.15 13.17
C ALA A 289 15.40 -0.21 12.51
N GLY A 290 14.77 -0.49 11.35
CA GLY A 290 14.95 -1.71 10.57
C GLY A 290 16.15 -1.72 9.63
N TYR A 291 16.87 -0.61 9.43
CA TYR A 291 17.95 -0.57 8.43
C TYR A 291 19.20 -1.35 8.83
N ARG A 292 19.54 -1.42 10.13
CA ARG A 292 20.82 -1.98 10.56
C ARG A 292 21.01 -3.45 10.15
N PRO A 293 20.02 -4.36 10.32
CA PRO A 293 20.14 -5.73 9.80
C PRO A 293 20.33 -5.80 8.28
N LEU A 294 19.67 -4.92 7.52
CA LEU A 294 19.78 -4.87 6.06
C LEU A 294 21.20 -4.47 5.64
N LEU A 295 21.68 -3.35 6.16
CA LEU A 295 23.02 -2.81 5.85
C LEU A 295 24.13 -3.80 6.21
N LYS A 296 23.98 -4.53 7.32
CA LYS A 296 24.94 -5.57 7.73
C LYS A 296 25.00 -6.76 6.78
N ALA A 297 23.92 -7.02 6.04
CA ALA A 297 23.85 -8.09 5.07
C ALA A 297 24.29 -7.66 3.66
N GLY A 298 24.74 -6.41 3.47
CA GLY A 298 25.13 -5.88 2.16
C GLY A 298 23.99 -5.26 1.36
N ILE A 299 22.77 -5.23 1.91
CA ILE A 299 21.63 -4.55 1.27
C ILE A 299 21.86 -3.04 1.34
N ARG A 300 21.76 -2.36 0.21
CA ARG A 300 21.94 -0.90 0.11
C ARG A 300 20.62 -0.21 0.40
N VAL A 301 20.64 0.82 1.25
CA VAL A 301 19.44 1.58 1.61
C VAL A 301 19.63 3.04 1.24
N PHE A 302 18.66 3.61 0.54
CA PHE A 302 18.64 4.99 0.08
C PHE A 302 17.43 5.70 0.65
N GLU A 303 17.61 6.94 1.10
CA GLU A 303 16.52 7.80 1.55
C GLU A 303 16.35 8.97 0.58
N TRP A 304 15.15 9.10 0.01
CA TRP A 304 14.75 10.18 -0.91
C TRP A 304 14.89 11.57 -0.29
N ASN A 305 15.40 12.53 -1.07
CA ASN A 305 15.65 13.91 -0.62
C ASN A 305 14.51 14.89 -0.94
N GLY A 306 13.54 14.51 -1.79
CA GLY A 306 12.38 15.36 -2.12
C GLY A 306 11.31 15.42 -1.02
N SER A 307 10.15 16.00 -1.33
CA SER A 307 9.08 16.24 -0.34
C SER A 307 8.49 14.93 0.22
N MET A 308 8.18 13.98 -0.66
CA MET A 308 7.70 12.65 -0.33
C MET A 308 8.00 11.68 -1.48
N LEU A 309 8.33 10.45 -1.12
CA LEU A 309 8.34 9.31 -2.04
C LEU A 309 7.18 8.41 -1.66
N HIS A 310 6.19 8.30 -2.54
CA HIS A 310 4.97 7.54 -2.28
C HIS A 310 4.79 6.34 -3.24
N ALA A 311 5.79 6.03 -4.07
CA ALA A 311 5.79 4.83 -4.91
C ALA A 311 5.88 3.53 -4.08
N LYS A 312 5.28 2.46 -4.61
CA LYS A 312 5.46 1.07 -4.15
C LYS A 312 5.79 0.20 -5.35
N THR A 313 7.08 0.00 -5.58
CA THR A 313 7.56 -0.69 -6.78
C THR A 313 8.65 -1.69 -6.45
N ALA A 314 8.78 -2.71 -7.28
CA ALA A 314 9.87 -3.65 -7.21
C ALA A 314 10.32 -4.03 -8.62
N VAL A 315 11.62 -4.21 -8.84
CA VAL A 315 12.18 -4.77 -10.08
C VAL A 315 13.17 -5.85 -9.72
N ALA A 316 13.04 -7.01 -10.35
CA ALA A 316 13.93 -8.14 -10.17
C ALA A 316 14.53 -8.57 -11.52
N ASP A 317 15.85 -8.70 -11.56
CA ASP A 317 16.64 -9.23 -12.68
C ASP A 317 16.38 -8.60 -14.05
N GLY A 318 15.81 -7.39 -14.09
CA GLY A 318 15.40 -6.69 -15.32
C GLY A 318 14.33 -7.42 -16.12
N GLN A 319 13.61 -8.38 -15.52
CA GLN A 319 12.63 -9.24 -16.19
C GLN A 319 11.25 -9.21 -15.52
N TRP A 320 11.22 -8.97 -14.21
CA TRP A 320 9.99 -8.88 -13.44
C TRP A 320 9.89 -7.52 -12.78
N ALA A 321 8.70 -6.94 -12.82
CA ALA A 321 8.39 -5.66 -12.22
C ALA A 321 7.06 -5.71 -11.46
N ARG A 322 6.96 -4.92 -10.38
CA ARG A 322 5.71 -4.66 -9.68
C ARG A 322 5.49 -3.17 -9.52
N VAL A 323 4.25 -2.76 -9.74
CA VAL A 323 3.72 -1.42 -9.44
C VAL A 323 2.35 -1.58 -8.80
N GLY A 324 2.07 -0.83 -7.73
CA GLY A 324 0.75 -0.93 -7.10
C GLY A 324 0.60 -0.09 -5.84
N SER A 325 -0.38 -0.48 -5.02
CA SER A 325 -0.72 0.21 -3.78
C SER A 325 -0.12 -0.43 -2.53
N SER A 326 0.30 -1.71 -2.60
CA SER A 326 0.80 -2.47 -1.44
C SER A 326 2.13 -1.93 -0.93
N ASN A 327 2.13 -1.51 0.35
CA ASN A 327 3.37 -1.20 1.05
C ASN A 327 3.98 -2.47 1.67
N LEU A 328 5.29 -2.45 1.88
CA LEU A 328 6.06 -3.52 2.52
C LEU A 328 5.92 -3.48 4.06
N ASN A 329 4.69 -3.67 4.55
CA ASN A 329 4.35 -3.75 5.97
C ASN A 329 3.11 -4.62 6.24
N ILE A 330 2.91 -5.00 7.51
CA ILE A 330 1.83 -5.90 7.95
C ILE A 330 0.44 -5.38 7.59
N ALA A 331 0.21 -4.07 7.68
CA ALA A 331 -1.11 -3.51 7.43
C ALA A 331 -1.52 -3.72 5.97
N SER A 332 -0.64 -3.40 5.01
CA SER A 332 -0.89 -3.67 3.59
C SER A 332 -0.93 -5.17 3.27
N TRP A 333 -0.05 -5.98 3.86
CA TRP A 333 0.01 -7.42 3.54
C TRP A 333 -1.16 -8.25 4.09
N LEU A 334 -1.70 -7.90 5.26
CA LEU A 334 -2.66 -8.74 5.99
C LEU A 334 -3.96 -8.03 6.35
N GLY A 335 -3.97 -6.71 6.41
CA GLY A 335 -5.07 -5.92 6.99
C GLY A 335 -5.90 -5.12 5.99
N ASN A 336 -5.32 -4.70 4.87
CA ASN A 336 -5.97 -3.83 3.89
C ASN A 336 -6.34 -4.56 2.61
N HIS A 337 -7.26 -3.97 1.86
CA HIS A 337 -7.44 -4.26 0.45
C HIS A 337 -6.39 -3.45 -0.32
N GLU A 338 -5.59 -4.13 -1.13
CA GLU A 338 -4.59 -3.52 -2.00
C GLU A 338 -4.78 -4.04 -3.42
N ILE A 339 -4.13 -3.38 -4.38
CA ILE A 339 -4.08 -3.83 -5.75
C ILE A 339 -2.70 -3.52 -6.34
N ASP A 340 -2.12 -4.54 -6.98
CA ASP A 340 -0.82 -4.45 -7.61
C ASP A 340 -0.87 -5.09 -9.00
N VAL A 341 -0.01 -4.64 -9.90
CA VAL A 341 0.32 -5.34 -11.12
C VAL A 341 1.71 -5.95 -10.98
N ALA A 342 1.83 -7.24 -11.30
CA ALA A 342 3.12 -7.88 -11.53
C ALA A 342 3.27 -8.09 -13.04
N VAL A 343 4.34 -7.57 -13.63
CA VAL A 343 4.61 -7.55 -15.06
C VAL A 343 5.86 -8.40 -15.34
N GLU A 344 5.72 -9.34 -16.26
CA GLU A 344 6.80 -10.20 -16.76
C GLU A 344 7.16 -9.77 -18.17
N ASP A 345 7.99 -8.73 -18.27
CA ASP A 345 8.42 -8.14 -19.54
C ASP A 345 9.74 -7.38 -19.35
N GLU A 346 10.75 -7.72 -20.15
CA GLU A 346 12.09 -7.11 -20.06
C GLU A 346 12.06 -5.61 -20.38
N GLY A 347 11.21 -5.19 -21.33
CA GLY A 347 11.09 -3.79 -21.72
C GLY A 347 10.50 -2.93 -20.61
N PHE A 348 9.39 -3.38 -20.01
CA PHE A 348 8.74 -2.70 -18.89
C PHE A 348 9.60 -2.72 -17.63
N ALA A 349 10.21 -3.87 -17.30
CA ALA A 349 11.12 -3.97 -16.16
C ALA A 349 12.36 -3.07 -16.33
N GLY A 350 12.90 -2.97 -17.55
CA GLY A 350 13.97 -2.04 -17.90
C GLY A 350 13.58 -0.57 -17.73
N GLN A 351 12.37 -0.17 -18.14
CA GLN A 351 11.86 1.19 -17.91
C GLN A 351 11.74 1.53 -16.42
N LEU A 352 11.23 0.59 -15.61
CA LEU A 352 11.10 0.77 -14.18
C LEU A 352 12.45 0.78 -13.45
N ALA A 353 13.41 -0.04 -13.90
CA ALA A 353 14.80 0.00 -13.42
C ALA A 353 15.46 1.36 -13.72
N ALA A 354 15.30 1.88 -14.94
CA ALA A 354 15.82 3.20 -15.31
C ALA A 354 15.16 4.32 -14.49
N GLN A 355 13.87 4.19 -14.17
CA GLN A 355 13.21 5.13 -13.25
C GLN A 355 13.77 5.04 -11.83
N TYR A 356 14.03 3.84 -11.33
CA TYR A 356 14.65 3.64 -10.02
C TYR A 356 16.01 4.34 -9.94
N GLU A 357 16.85 4.19 -10.97
CA GLU A 357 18.15 4.86 -11.03
C GLU A 357 18.03 6.38 -11.07
N ARG A 358 17.09 6.93 -11.84
CA ARG A 358 16.76 8.37 -11.79
C ARG A 358 16.33 8.81 -10.39
N ASP A 359 15.55 7.98 -9.69
CA ASP A 359 15.13 8.28 -8.33
C ASP A 359 16.34 8.31 -7.35
N LEU A 360 17.41 7.54 -7.62
CA LEU A 360 18.64 7.58 -6.83
C LEU A 360 19.45 8.88 -7.00
N GLU A 361 19.34 9.57 -8.13
CA GLU A 361 20.00 10.87 -8.36
C GLU A 361 19.54 11.92 -7.33
N ASN A 362 18.35 11.75 -6.76
CA ASN A 362 17.81 12.59 -5.70
C ASN A 362 17.62 11.83 -4.37
N ALA A 363 18.49 10.86 -4.08
CA ALA A 363 18.50 10.11 -2.83
C ALA A 363 19.87 10.16 -2.14
N THR A 364 19.89 9.94 -0.83
CA THR A 364 21.13 9.79 -0.06
C THR A 364 21.28 8.34 0.40
N GLU A 365 22.42 7.72 0.11
CA GLU A 365 22.73 6.39 0.63
C GLU A 365 22.96 6.41 2.15
N ILE A 366 22.46 5.38 2.82
CA ILE A 366 22.61 5.16 4.25
C ILE A 366 23.70 4.12 4.47
N VAL A 367 24.67 4.45 5.31
CA VAL A 367 25.84 3.61 5.59
C VAL A 367 26.02 3.35 7.09
N LEU A 368 26.70 2.25 7.42
CA LEU A 368 27.16 1.96 8.78
C LEU A 368 28.50 2.65 9.02
N VAL A 369 28.56 3.55 10.01
CA VAL A 369 29.81 4.24 10.38
C VAL A 369 30.32 3.68 11.71
N PRO A 370 31.58 3.22 11.80
CA PRO A 370 32.20 2.81 13.06
C PRO A 370 32.36 3.99 14.03
N ARG A 371 31.99 3.80 15.30
CA ARG A 371 32.27 4.77 16.37
C ARG A 371 33.36 4.24 17.28
N LYS A 372 34.52 4.92 17.30
CA LYS A 372 35.50 4.78 18.38
C LYS A 372 34.96 5.51 19.62
N ARG A 373 34.45 4.77 20.61
CA ARG A 373 34.33 5.25 21.99
C ARG A 373 35.43 4.56 22.79
N ARG A 374 36.07 5.30 23.71
CA ARG A 374 37.35 4.96 24.38
C ARG A 374 37.45 3.56 25.03
N HIS A 375 36.38 2.77 25.13
CA HIS A 375 36.42 1.36 25.55
C HIS A 375 35.42 0.40 24.85
N ARG A 376 34.71 0.80 23.78
CA ARG A 376 33.81 -0.11 23.01
C ARG A 376 33.53 0.44 21.60
N THR A 377 33.79 -0.36 20.57
CA THR A 377 33.39 -0.10 19.18
C THR A 377 31.89 -0.38 19.03
N THR A 378 31.11 0.66 18.70
CA THR A 378 29.69 0.50 18.32
C THR A 378 29.48 1.13 16.96
N GLU A 379 28.64 0.54 16.10
CA GLU A 379 28.32 1.08 14.77
C GLU A 379 27.05 1.93 14.84
N LYS A 380 27.03 3.08 14.14
CA LYS A 380 25.83 3.92 14.00
C LYS A 380 25.44 4.04 12.53
N VAL A 381 24.15 3.89 12.26
CA VAL A 381 23.54 4.20 10.95
C VAL A 381 23.60 5.71 10.71
N ARG A 382 24.20 6.15 9.60
CA ARG A 382 24.31 7.57 9.17
C ARG A 382 24.11 7.69 7.67
N SER A 383 23.80 8.89 7.18
CA SER A 383 23.92 9.19 5.75
C SER A 383 25.38 9.19 5.32
N SER A 384 25.65 8.78 4.08
CA SER A 384 26.98 8.89 3.46
C SER A 384 27.39 10.35 3.28
N GLU A 385 26.43 11.23 2.98
CA GLU A 385 26.64 12.64 2.66
C GLU A 385 25.83 13.60 3.54
N THR A 386 26.16 14.89 3.44
CA THR A 386 25.42 15.98 4.11
C THR A 386 24.10 16.21 3.39
N ARG A 387 23.00 16.09 4.13
CA ARG A 387 21.66 16.18 3.54
C ARG A 387 21.22 17.61 3.24
N PRO A 388 20.44 17.82 2.17
CA PRO A 388 19.71 19.07 2.01
C PRO A 388 18.71 19.29 3.16
N PRO A 389 18.40 20.55 3.52
CA PRO A 389 17.46 20.87 4.59
C PRO A 389 16.06 20.33 4.29
N ARG A 390 15.47 19.60 5.24
CA ARG A 390 14.13 19.01 5.09
C ARG A 390 13.03 20.06 5.15
N VAL A 391 12.04 19.92 4.28
CA VAL A 391 10.77 20.65 4.39
C VAL A 391 10.09 20.25 5.71
N ARG A 392 9.85 21.22 6.60
CA ARG A 392 9.19 20.97 7.89
C ARG A 392 7.67 20.83 7.67
N HIS A 393 7.16 19.61 7.81
CA HIS A 393 5.73 19.42 8.07
C HIS A 393 5.43 19.67 9.55
N ALA A 394 4.34 20.39 9.84
CA ALA A 394 3.88 20.65 11.20
C ALA A 394 3.39 19.33 11.84
N GLY A 395 4.29 18.58 12.48
CA GLY A 395 4.00 17.36 13.23
C GLY A 395 4.62 17.44 14.62
N GLY A 396 3.78 17.38 15.65
CA GLY A 396 4.13 17.64 17.05
C GLY A 396 5.09 16.64 17.71
N SER A 397 5.53 16.99 18.93
CA SER A 397 6.55 16.29 19.73
C SER A 397 6.24 14.82 20.08
N SER A 398 5.02 14.34 19.80
CA SER A 398 4.53 12.99 20.04
C SER A 398 5.23 11.91 19.19
N SER A 399 5.80 12.26 18.04
CA SER A 399 6.44 11.27 17.14
C SER A 399 7.73 10.66 17.70
N ARG A 400 8.47 11.39 18.54
CA ARG A 400 9.69 10.88 19.18
C ARG A 400 9.39 9.85 20.28
N ALA A 401 8.28 10.02 20.98
CA ALA A 401 7.83 9.10 22.03
C ALA A 401 7.31 7.77 21.45
N ALA A 402 6.55 7.82 20.35
CA ALA A 402 6.03 6.64 19.66
C ALA A 402 7.14 5.74 19.08
N VAL A 403 8.20 6.33 18.53
CA VAL A 403 9.38 5.60 18.01
C VAL A 403 10.17 4.91 19.13
N GLY A 404 10.16 5.48 20.33
CA GLY A 404 10.68 4.84 21.54
C GLY A 404 9.88 3.59 21.91
N ALA A 405 8.55 3.74 22.04
CA ALA A 405 7.61 2.70 22.45
C ALA A 405 7.65 1.42 21.58
N LEU A 406 7.90 1.56 20.28
CA LEU A 406 7.91 0.43 19.34
C LEU A 406 9.26 -0.30 19.24
N ARG A 407 10.39 0.39 19.47
CA ARG A 407 11.69 -0.29 19.64
C ARG A 407 11.64 -1.24 20.83
N ILE A 408 10.96 -0.83 21.89
CA ILE A 408 10.72 -1.62 23.10
C ILE A 408 9.94 -2.89 22.73
N ALA A 409 8.81 -2.80 22.02
CA ALA A 409 8.00 -3.97 21.65
C ALA A 409 8.76 -5.08 20.88
N ASN A 410 9.54 -4.71 19.85
CA ASN A 410 10.33 -5.68 19.09
C ASN A 410 11.50 -6.27 19.89
N SER A 411 12.13 -5.49 20.76
CA SER A 411 13.17 -5.99 21.67
C SER A 411 12.61 -6.82 22.84
N MET A 412 11.40 -6.53 23.32
CA MET A 412 10.72 -7.29 24.37
C MET A 412 10.28 -8.68 23.90
N SER A 413 9.88 -8.84 22.65
CA SER A 413 9.56 -10.17 22.08
C SER A 413 10.78 -11.12 22.08
N ALA A 414 11.98 -10.60 21.80
CA ALA A 414 13.23 -11.36 21.88
C ALA A 414 13.64 -11.71 23.32
N VAL A 415 13.31 -10.84 24.29
CA VAL A 415 13.57 -11.06 25.72
C VAL A 415 12.57 -12.05 26.34
N LEU A 416 11.29 -11.97 25.97
CA LEU A 416 10.22 -12.86 26.46
C LEU A 416 10.37 -14.30 25.94
N THR A 417 10.96 -14.49 24.76
CA THR A 417 11.16 -15.82 24.17
C THR A 417 12.47 -16.50 24.59
N ASN A 418 13.30 -15.83 25.42
CA ASN A 418 14.63 -16.27 25.87
C ASN A 418 15.54 -16.82 24.73
N ARG A 419 15.27 -16.45 23.48
CA ARG A 419 16.09 -16.84 22.33
C ARG A 419 17.20 -15.83 22.20
N ARG A 420 18.43 -16.25 22.50
CA ARG A 420 19.65 -15.54 22.09
C ARG A 420 19.70 -15.49 20.56
N VAL A 421 19.12 -14.45 19.97
CA VAL A 421 19.43 -14.07 18.60
C VAL A 421 20.50 -12.99 18.66
N LEU A 422 21.60 -13.30 17.98
CA LEU A 422 22.90 -12.61 17.94
C LEU A 422 22.82 -11.07 17.92
N GLY A 423 23.50 -10.43 18.89
CA GLY A 423 24.13 -9.12 18.73
C GLY A 423 23.59 -7.98 19.60
N ASP A 424 24.34 -7.66 20.66
CA ASP A 424 24.30 -6.43 21.47
C ASP A 424 22.94 -5.69 21.53
N VAL A 425 22.06 -6.16 22.40
CA VAL A 425 20.94 -5.34 22.87
C VAL A 425 21.54 -4.14 23.60
N SER A 426 21.51 -2.97 22.96
CA SER A 426 21.90 -1.73 23.62
C SER A 426 21.02 -1.53 24.86
N ILE A 427 21.62 -1.22 26.01
CA ILE A 427 20.93 -1.01 27.30
C ILE A 427 19.88 0.13 27.21
N GLY A 428 20.05 1.05 26.26
CA GLY A 428 19.19 2.23 26.06
C GLY A 428 17.70 1.92 25.82
N PRO A 429 17.33 1.17 24.76
CA PRO A 429 15.95 0.73 24.53
C PRO A 429 15.28 0.04 25.72
N MET A 430 16.01 -0.80 26.47
CA MET A 430 15.47 -1.47 27.66
C MET A 430 15.17 -0.46 28.77
N LEU A 431 16.09 0.46 29.06
CA LEU A 431 15.87 1.55 30.03
C LEU A 431 14.70 2.46 29.64
N ILE A 432 14.58 2.82 28.36
CA ILE A 432 13.46 3.63 27.88
C ILE A 432 12.14 2.86 28.06
N GLY A 433 12.14 1.54 27.82
CA GLY A 433 10.97 0.67 28.05
C GLY A 433 10.57 0.61 29.51
N THR A 434 11.54 0.41 30.39
CA THR A 434 11.30 0.44 31.83
C THR A 434 10.76 1.78 32.29
N LEU A 435 11.36 2.90 31.86
CA LEU A 435 10.89 4.24 32.23
C LEU A 435 9.49 4.55 31.68
N ALA A 436 9.18 4.10 30.45
CA ALA A 436 7.84 4.25 29.87
C ALA A 436 6.79 3.44 30.64
N LEU A 437 7.12 2.20 31.03
CA LEU A 437 6.24 1.38 31.87
C LEU A 437 6.03 2.00 33.25
N VAL A 438 7.10 2.47 33.91
CA VAL A 438 7.01 3.17 35.19
C VAL A 438 6.15 4.43 35.08
N ALA A 439 6.34 5.24 34.03
CA ALA A 439 5.52 6.43 33.80
C ALA A 439 4.05 6.07 33.58
N LEU A 440 3.76 5.03 32.80
CA LEU A 440 2.40 4.54 32.56
C LEU A 440 1.76 4.03 33.85
N THR A 441 2.54 3.32 34.69
CA THR A 441 2.11 2.90 36.03
C THR A 441 1.81 4.08 36.93
N ILE A 442 2.66 5.12 36.95
CA ILE A 442 2.42 6.35 37.73
C ILE A 442 1.15 7.05 37.26
N VAL A 443 0.94 7.20 35.95
CA VAL A 443 -0.28 7.80 35.40
C VAL A 443 -1.52 6.98 35.78
N ALA A 444 -1.44 5.65 35.69
CA ALA A 444 -2.53 4.77 36.07
C ALA A 444 -2.88 4.83 37.57
N ILE A 445 -1.87 5.06 38.44
CA ILE A 445 -2.06 5.18 39.88
C ILE A 445 -2.60 6.58 40.26
N LEU A 446 -2.02 7.65 39.72
CA LEU A 446 -2.36 9.03 40.09
C LEU A 446 -3.63 9.54 39.42
N TRP A 447 -3.90 9.08 38.19
CA TRP A 447 -5.09 9.43 37.42
C TRP A 447 -5.75 8.18 36.86
N PRO A 448 -6.29 7.29 37.71
CA PRO A 448 -6.90 6.04 37.27
C PRO A 448 -8.01 6.30 36.24
N ALA A 449 -8.74 7.41 36.39
CA ALA A 449 -9.72 7.89 35.42
C ALA A 449 -9.14 8.00 33.98
N SER A 450 -7.92 8.50 33.81
CA SER A 450 -7.31 8.69 32.48
C SER A 450 -7.05 7.37 31.72
N VAL A 451 -6.97 6.25 32.44
CA VAL A 451 -6.82 4.90 31.88
C VAL A 451 -8.17 4.15 31.86
N ALA A 452 -8.93 4.26 32.95
CA ALA A 452 -10.19 3.56 33.14
C ALA A 452 -11.29 4.07 32.20
N TRP A 453 -11.41 5.39 31.97
CA TRP A 453 -12.44 5.93 31.06
C TRP A 453 -12.25 5.50 29.61
N PRO A 454 -11.06 5.62 28.98
CA PRO A 454 -10.85 5.07 27.64
C PRO A 454 -11.14 3.57 27.58
N PHE A 455 -10.65 2.79 28.55
CA PHE A 455 -10.90 1.35 28.60
C PHE A 455 -12.39 1.02 28.73
N ALA A 456 -13.12 1.73 29.60
CA ALA A 456 -14.56 1.58 29.79
C ALA A 456 -15.35 1.98 28.52
N LEU A 457 -14.95 3.06 27.83
CA LEU A 457 -15.54 3.47 26.56
C LEU A 457 -15.32 2.42 25.46
N PHE A 458 -14.10 1.87 25.37
CA PHE A 458 -13.81 0.76 24.47
C PHE A 458 -14.67 -0.46 24.83
N ALA A 459 -14.70 -0.89 26.09
CA ALA A 459 -15.50 -2.02 26.54
C ALA A 459 -17.00 -1.82 26.25
N ALA A 460 -17.55 -0.62 26.52
CA ALA A 460 -18.94 -0.27 26.24
C ALA A 460 -19.23 -0.31 24.73
N TRP A 461 -18.33 0.23 23.90
CA TRP A 461 -18.42 0.14 22.45
C TRP A 461 -18.48 -1.32 21.98
N PHE A 462 -17.59 -2.19 22.48
CA PHE A 462 -17.59 -3.62 22.14
C PHE A 462 -18.88 -4.32 22.60
N ALA A 463 -19.28 -4.12 23.85
CA ALA A 463 -20.49 -4.73 24.40
C ALA A 463 -21.73 -4.34 23.59
N LEU A 464 -21.89 -3.05 23.28
CA LEU A 464 -22.99 -2.54 22.47
C LEU A 464 -22.99 -3.14 21.06
N ASN A 465 -21.83 -3.15 20.40
CA ASN A 465 -21.71 -3.66 19.03
C ASN A 465 -21.96 -5.17 18.96
N LEU A 466 -21.43 -5.96 19.92
CA LEU A 466 -21.69 -7.39 20.01
C LEU A 466 -23.15 -7.68 20.29
N ALA A 467 -23.80 -6.92 21.18
CA ALA A 467 -25.23 -7.05 21.45
C ALA A 467 -26.08 -6.78 20.19
N ILE A 468 -25.80 -5.70 19.47
CA ILE A 468 -26.48 -5.36 18.20
C ILE A 468 -26.26 -6.46 17.15
N ARG A 469 -25.03 -6.97 17.02
CA ARG A 469 -24.71 -8.04 16.07
C ARG A 469 -25.47 -9.32 16.39
N SER A 470 -25.47 -9.75 17.66
CA SER A 470 -26.21 -10.92 18.12
C SER A 470 -27.71 -10.76 17.88
N TRP A 471 -28.28 -9.58 18.15
CA TRP A 471 -29.67 -9.28 17.87
C TRP A 471 -30.01 -9.36 16.38
N ARG A 472 -29.19 -8.78 15.50
CA ARG A 472 -29.37 -8.86 14.03
C ARG A 472 -29.28 -10.28 13.51
N LEU A 473 -28.34 -11.08 14.01
CA LEU A 473 -28.19 -12.48 13.64
C LEU A 473 -29.40 -13.31 14.05
N ARG A 474 -29.89 -13.15 15.28
CA ARG A 474 -31.10 -13.82 15.77
C ARG A 474 -32.33 -13.45 14.95
N LYS A 475 -32.50 -12.17 14.60
CA LYS A 475 -33.61 -11.71 13.75
C LYS A 475 -33.54 -12.30 12.34
N ARG A 476 -32.34 -12.46 11.76
CA ARG A 476 -32.16 -13.14 10.47
C ARG A 476 -32.50 -14.63 10.56
N GLN A 477 -32.04 -15.33 11.60
CA GLN A 477 -32.36 -16.75 11.82
C GLN A 477 -33.88 -16.97 11.95
N LEU A 478 -34.58 -16.13 12.71
CA LEU A 478 -36.04 -16.21 12.85
C LEU A 478 -36.77 -15.98 11.53
N ARG A 479 -36.34 -15.00 10.73
CA ARG A 479 -36.91 -14.75 9.39
C ARG A 479 -36.67 -15.91 8.44
N ASN A 480 -35.49 -16.53 8.48
CA ASN A 480 -35.17 -17.66 7.64
C ASN A 480 -35.95 -18.92 8.05
N ALA A 481 -36.15 -19.14 9.36
CA ALA A 481 -36.98 -20.24 9.85
C ALA A 481 -38.46 -20.10 9.45
N GLN A 482 -38.99 -18.87 9.46
CA GLN A 482 -40.35 -18.60 8.99
C GLN A 482 -40.49 -18.79 7.47
N ALA A 483 -39.47 -18.43 6.69
CA ALA A 483 -39.48 -18.61 5.23
C ALA A 483 -39.38 -20.08 4.79
N THR A 484 -38.87 -20.97 5.66
CA THR A 484 -38.80 -22.43 5.38
C THR A 484 -40.03 -23.21 5.83
N ASP A 485 -40.94 -22.61 6.60
CA ASP A 485 -42.22 -23.23 7.00
C ASP A 485 -43.37 -22.88 6.03
N ASP A 486 -43.16 -21.94 5.10
CA ASP A 486 -44.14 -21.49 4.09
C ASP A 486 -43.87 -22.07 2.67
N ASP A 487 -42.82 -22.90 2.50
CA ASP A 487 -42.51 -23.73 1.31
C ASP A 487 -42.79 -25.22 1.64
#